data_AF-Q1Q777-F1
#
_entry.id   AF-Q1Q777-F1
#
_cell.length_a   1.000
_cell.length_b   1.000
_cell.length_c   1.000
_cell.angle_alpha   90.00
_cell.angle_beta   90.00
_cell.angle_gamma   90.00
#
_symmetry.space_group_name_H-M   'P 1'
#
loop_
_entity.id
_entity.type
_entity.pdbx_description
1 polymer ?
#
loop_
_entity_poly.entity_id
_entity_poly.type
_entity_poly.pdbx_seq_one_letter_code
_entity_poly.pdbx_strand_id
1 'polypeptide(L)'
;MKKANIGITDTNRQAIADQLSKILADEFVLYSNFHAVHVYLEKLYNQQQEIVDTIAERIRAIGHYVPAQLSKYLELTHLSGKAIDKNDSRSLFAELLEDHESIIIFLRENINPIADKLKAEGISDYITGLMEYHLKTAWMLRPHLS
;
A
#
# COMPACT_ATOMS: atom_id res chain seq x y z
N MET A 1 11.14 33.70 -30.57
CA MET A 1 10.21 32.87 -31.36
C MET A 1 9.40 33.75 -32.31
N LYS A 2 9.03 33.25 -33.50
CA LYS A 2 8.10 33.94 -34.41
C LYS A 2 6.72 34.05 -33.74
N LYS A 3 6.09 35.23 -33.80
CA LYS A 3 4.77 35.45 -33.19
C LYS A 3 3.70 34.61 -33.90
N ALA A 4 2.80 34.01 -33.12
CA ALA A 4 1.64 33.29 -33.65
C ALA A 4 0.68 34.27 -34.33
N ASN A 5 0.36 34.03 -35.60
CA ASN A 5 -0.63 34.80 -36.36
C ASN A 5 -1.89 33.95 -36.56
N ILE A 6 -2.76 33.95 -35.55
CA ILE A 6 -3.95 33.07 -35.46
C ILE A 6 -5.27 33.84 -35.32
N GLY A 7 -5.29 35.12 -35.72
CA GLY A 7 -6.51 35.93 -35.66
C GLY A 7 -6.93 36.43 -34.27
N ILE A 8 -6.05 36.33 -33.27
CA ILE A 8 -6.29 36.85 -31.90
C ILE A 8 -5.28 37.97 -31.62
N THR A 9 -5.73 39.10 -31.06
CA THR A 9 -4.87 40.25 -30.74
C THR A 9 -3.81 39.88 -29.69
N ASP A 10 -2.66 40.56 -29.70
CA ASP A 10 -1.58 40.32 -28.73
C ASP A 10 -2.07 40.45 -27.28
N THR A 11 -2.89 41.47 -26.99
CA THR A 11 -3.52 41.68 -25.66
C THR A 11 -4.41 40.53 -25.26
N ASN A 12 -5.27 40.04 -26.16
CA ASN A 12 -6.16 38.91 -25.85
C ASN A 12 -5.37 37.61 -25.68
N ARG A 13 -4.32 37.38 -26.48
CA ARG A 13 -3.45 36.20 -26.31
C ARG A 13 -2.73 36.24 -24.96
N GLN A 14 -2.29 37.41 -24.50
CA GLN A 14 -1.70 37.56 -23.17
C GLN A 14 -2.73 37.27 -22.07
N ALA A 15 -3.92 37.87 -22.14
CA ALA A 15 -4.98 37.61 -21.16
C ALA A 15 -5.38 36.13 -21.12
N ILE A 16 -5.46 35.45 -22.27
CA ILE A 16 -5.71 34.00 -22.36
C ILE A 16 -4.56 33.23 -21.71
N ALA A 17 -3.31 33.55 -22.03
CA ALA A 17 -2.14 32.90 -21.45
C ALA A 17 -2.11 33.05 -19.91
N ASP A 18 -2.47 34.22 -19.39
CA ASP A 18 -2.53 34.48 -17.95
C ASP A 18 -3.60 33.61 -17.26
N GLN A 19 -4.77 33.43 -17.89
CA GLN A 19 -5.82 32.55 -17.35
C GLN A 19 -5.44 31.07 -17.45
N LEU A 20 -4.89 30.64 -18.59
CA LEU A 20 -4.41 29.27 -18.77
C LEU A 20 -3.27 28.93 -17.81
N SER A 21 -2.42 29.90 -17.46
CA SER A 21 -1.35 29.69 -16.49
C SER A 21 -1.89 29.42 -15.09
N LYS A 22 -3.00 30.07 -14.70
CA LYS A 22 -3.67 29.79 -13.42
C LYS A 22 -4.28 28.39 -13.41
N ILE A 23 -5.00 28.02 -14.48
CA ILE A 23 -5.55 26.67 -14.63
C ILE A 23 -4.43 25.62 -14.58
N LEU A 24 -3.33 25.84 -15.29
CA LEU A 24 -2.18 24.95 -15.26
C LEU A 24 -1.60 24.81 -13.84
N ALA A 25 -1.55 25.91 -13.08
CA ALA A 25 -1.08 25.85 -11.70
C ALA A 25 -2.01 25.01 -10.81
N ASP A 26 -3.33 25.19 -10.94
CA ASP A 26 -4.33 24.40 -10.19
C ASP A 26 -4.22 22.91 -10.53
N GLU A 27 -4.15 22.57 -11.81
CA GLU A 27 -3.99 21.19 -12.29
C GLU A 27 -2.68 20.55 -11.82
N PHE A 28 -1.58 21.31 -11.81
CA PHE A 28 -0.28 20.80 -11.39
C PHE A 28 -0.23 20.48 -9.88
N VAL A 29 -0.85 21.33 -9.06
CA VAL A 29 -0.97 21.08 -7.61
C VAL A 29 -1.84 19.85 -7.35
N LEU A 30 -2.97 19.73 -8.05
CA LEU A 30 -3.85 18.57 -7.93
C LEU A 30 -3.13 17.28 -8.34
N TYR A 31 -2.44 17.28 -9.48
CA TYR A 31 -1.62 16.16 -9.95
C TYR A 31 -0.57 15.75 -8.92
N SER A 32 0.17 16.70 -8.36
CA SER A 32 1.25 16.42 -7.41
C SER A 32 0.74 15.73 -6.15
N ASN A 33 -0.42 16.14 -5.63
CA ASN A 33 -1.05 15.51 -4.47
C ASN A 33 -1.49 14.06 -4.77
N PHE A 34 -2.07 13.82 -5.94
CA PHE A 34 -2.48 12.47 -6.36
C PHE A 34 -1.26 11.56 -6.60
N HIS A 35 -0.24 12.07 -7.28
CA HIS A 35 0.96 11.31 -7.65
C HIS A 35 1.69 10.79 -6.43
N ALA A 36 1.87 11.61 -5.39
CA ALA A 36 2.54 11.20 -4.16
C ALA A 36 1.85 10.01 -3.47
N VAL A 37 0.52 10.04 -3.39
CA VAL A 37 -0.27 8.95 -2.80
C VAL A 37 -0.21 7.70 -3.68
N HIS A 38 -0.35 7.85 -5.00
CA HIS A 38 -0.30 6.74 -5.95
C HIS A 38 1.02 5.98 -5.87
N VAL A 39 2.16 6.68 -5.92
CA VAL A 39 3.50 6.07 -5.84
C VAL A 39 3.71 5.36 -4.49
N TYR A 40 3.21 5.93 -3.39
CA TYR A 40 3.32 5.29 -2.09
C TYR A 40 2.50 3.98 -2.02
N LEU A 41 1.26 4.00 -2.48
CA LEU A 41 0.41 2.81 -2.50
C LEU A 41 0.91 1.73 -3.48
N GLU A 42 1.42 2.13 -4.64
CA GLU A 42 2.04 1.21 -5.61
C GLU A 42 3.25 0.49 -5.01
N LYS A 43 4.09 1.22 -4.26
CA LYS A 43 5.21 0.62 -3.54
C LYS A 43 4.74 -0.44 -2.53
N LEU A 44 3.74 -0.12 -1.71
CA LEU A 44 3.19 -1.06 -0.73
C LEU A 44 2.58 -2.29 -1.43
N TYR A 45 1.87 -2.09 -2.54
CA TYR A 45 1.30 -3.17 -3.34
C TYR A 45 2.38 -4.14 -3.83
N ASN A 46 3.44 -3.64 -4.46
CA ASN A 46 4.52 -4.48 -4.97
C ASN A 46 5.23 -5.25 -3.84
N GLN A 47 5.48 -4.59 -2.70
CA GLN A 47 6.07 -5.25 -1.53
C GLN A 47 5.16 -6.34 -0.96
N GLN A 48 3.84 -6.10 -0.93
CA GLN A 48 2.89 -7.10 -0.48
C GLN A 48 2.81 -8.32 -1.42
N GLN A 49 2.95 -8.11 -2.73
CA GLN A 49 3.03 -9.22 -3.70
C GLN A 49 4.25 -10.09 -3.46
N GLU A 50 5.43 -9.49 -3.25
CA GLU A 50 6.66 -10.23 -2.95
C GLU A 50 6.54 -11.05 -1.66
N ILE A 51 5.89 -10.49 -0.63
CA ILE A 51 5.62 -11.21 0.63
C ILE A 51 4.73 -12.43 0.39
N VAL A 52 3.64 -12.28 -0.36
CA VAL A 52 2.73 -13.38 -0.69
C VAL A 52 3.47 -14.51 -1.38
N ASP A 53 4.29 -14.19 -2.38
CA ASP A 53 5.09 -15.17 -3.12
C ASP A 53 6.11 -15.87 -2.21
N THR A 54 6.87 -15.09 -1.44
CA THR A 54 7.91 -15.60 -0.53
C THR A 54 7.34 -16.57 0.52
N ILE A 55 6.14 -16.30 1.03
CA ILE A 55 5.43 -17.21 1.96
C ILE A 55 4.97 -18.48 1.23
N ALA A 56 4.40 -18.33 0.03
CA ALA A 56 3.97 -19.46 -0.78
C ALA A 56 5.14 -20.39 -1.12
N GLU A 57 6.27 -19.84 -1.55
CA GLU A 57 7.49 -20.59 -1.82
C GLU A 57 8.00 -21.33 -0.58
N ARG A 58 7.93 -20.72 0.61
CA ARG A 58 8.33 -21.38 1.87
C ARG A 58 7.46 -22.57 2.20
N ILE A 59 6.15 -22.45 2.02
CA ILE A 59 5.20 -23.57 2.18
C ILE A 59 5.55 -24.70 1.20
N ARG A 60 5.89 -24.36 -0.04
CA ARG A 60 6.30 -25.33 -1.06
C ARG A 60 7.66 -25.97 -0.74
N ALA A 61 8.62 -25.21 -0.22
CA ALA A 61 9.96 -25.68 0.11
C ALA A 61 9.97 -26.76 1.20
N ILE A 62 9.02 -26.70 2.13
CA ILE A 62 8.83 -27.73 3.17
C ILE A 62 7.94 -28.90 2.70
N GLY A 63 7.60 -28.97 1.42
CA GLY A 63 6.88 -30.11 0.82
C GLY A 63 5.35 -30.04 0.86
N HIS A 64 4.77 -28.89 1.23
CA HIS A 64 3.31 -28.71 1.31
C HIS A 64 2.76 -27.89 0.14
N TYR A 65 1.43 -27.81 0.01
CA TYR A 65 0.74 -27.05 -1.04
C TYR A 65 0.05 -25.82 -0.45
N VAL A 66 0.07 -24.73 -1.20
CA VAL A 66 -0.68 -23.51 -0.87
C VAL A 66 -2.15 -23.66 -1.28
N PRO A 67 -3.10 -23.00 -0.59
CA PRO A 67 -4.49 -22.99 -1.01
C PRO A 67 -4.64 -22.45 -2.44
N ALA A 68 -5.40 -23.14 -3.29
CA ALA A 68 -5.59 -22.76 -4.70
C ALA A 68 -6.84 -21.90 -4.94
N GLN A 69 -7.62 -21.60 -3.90
CA GLN A 69 -8.93 -20.93 -4.01
C GLN A 69 -9.03 -19.79 -2.99
N LEU A 70 -9.58 -18.66 -3.43
CA LEU A 70 -9.83 -17.48 -2.58
C LEU A 70 -10.70 -17.82 -1.36
N SER A 71 -11.71 -18.68 -1.52
CA SER A 71 -12.57 -19.16 -0.43
C SER A 71 -11.77 -19.76 0.74
N LYS A 72 -10.70 -20.49 0.45
CA LYS A 72 -9.83 -21.06 1.49
C LYS A 72 -9.01 -20.01 2.22
N TYR A 73 -8.57 -18.96 1.54
CA TYR A 73 -7.93 -17.84 2.22
C TYR A 73 -8.91 -17.10 3.14
N LEU A 74 -10.16 -16.93 2.71
CA LEU A 74 -11.22 -16.30 3.52
C LEU A 74 -11.60 -17.15 4.74
N GLU A 75 -11.53 -18.47 4.66
CA GLU A 75 -11.72 -19.36 5.82
C GLU A 75 -10.56 -19.30 6.83
N LEU A 76 -9.33 -19.03 6.36
CA LEU A 76 -8.11 -19.07 7.17
C LEU A 76 -7.72 -17.73 7.77
N THR A 77 -8.09 -16.62 7.13
CA THR A 77 -7.71 -15.29 7.58
C THR A 77 -8.31 -14.96 8.94
N HIS A 78 -7.53 -14.30 9.79
CA HIS A 78 -8.00 -13.72 11.05
C HIS A 78 -8.22 -12.20 10.93
N LEU A 79 -8.07 -11.64 9.71
CA LEU A 79 -8.38 -10.25 9.45
C LEU A 79 -9.89 -10.04 9.39
N SER A 80 -10.33 -8.89 9.87
CA SER A 80 -11.76 -8.64 10.10
C SER A 80 -12.58 -8.59 8.79
N GLY A 81 -11.94 -8.20 7.67
CA GLY A 81 -12.59 -8.07 6.37
C GLY A 81 -13.83 -7.17 6.40
N LYS A 82 -13.89 -6.22 7.35
CA LYS A 82 -15.04 -5.35 7.54
C LYS A 82 -15.27 -4.55 6.27
N ALA A 83 -16.48 -4.66 5.70
CA ALA A 83 -16.89 -3.77 4.64
C ALA A 83 -16.83 -2.33 5.18
N ILE A 84 -16.03 -1.47 4.55
CA ILE A 84 -16.03 -0.06 4.89
C ILE A 84 -17.36 0.54 4.44
N ASP A 85 -18.19 0.97 5.39
CA ASP A 85 -19.45 1.68 5.09
C ASP A 85 -19.21 3.03 4.39
N LYS A 86 -17.96 3.52 4.38
CA LYS A 86 -17.54 4.78 3.77
C LYS A 86 -16.34 4.58 2.85
N ASN A 87 -16.53 4.89 1.57
CA ASN A 87 -15.45 4.86 0.58
C ASN A 87 -14.62 6.17 0.62
N ASP A 88 -13.98 6.45 1.76
CA ASP A 88 -13.08 7.60 1.94
C ASP A 88 -11.65 7.18 2.27
N SER A 89 -10.68 8.05 1.96
CA SER A 89 -9.25 7.74 2.10
C SER A 89 -8.85 7.50 3.55
N ARG A 90 -9.41 8.24 4.51
CA ARG A 90 -9.09 8.07 5.93
C ARG A 90 -9.52 6.69 6.42
N SER A 91 -10.70 6.22 6.00
CA SER A 91 -11.21 4.91 6.36
C SER A 91 -10.35 3.80 5.77
N LEU A 92 -9.88 3.94 4.52
CA LEU A 92 -8.92 3.01 3.90
C LEU A 92 -7.60 2.93 4.68
N PHE A 93 -7.00 4.08 5.04
CA PHE A 93 -5.76 4.09 5.82
C PHE A 93 -5.94 3.48 7.22
N ALA A 94 -7.11 3.64 7.83
CA ALA A 94 -7.41 3.07 9.15
C ALA A 94 -7.53 1.54 9.09
N GLU A 95 -8.21 1.01 8.07
CA GLU A 95 -8.31 -0.44 7.86
C GLU A 95 -6.94 -1.06 7.60
N LEU A 96 -6.14 -0.49 6.70
CA LEU A 96 -4.79 -0.97 6.44
C LEU A 96 -3.94 -0.98 7.72
N LEU A 97 -4.08 0.04 8.58
CA LEU A 97 -3.38 0.05 9.86
C LEU A 97 -3.85 -1.07 10.80
N GLU A 98 -5.18 -1.26 10.95
CA GLU A 98 -5.78 -2.32 11.78
C GLU A 98 -5.31 -3.72 11.32
N ASP A 99 -5.26 -3.95 10.02
CA ASP A 99 -4.80 -5.23 9.44
C ASP A 99 -3.31 -5.46 9.68
N HIS A 100 -2.47 -4.45 9.44
CA HIS A 100 -1.03 -4.55 9.73
C HIS A 100 -0.78 -4.82 11.23
N GLU A 101 -1.51 -4.17 12.13
CA GLU A 101 -1.40 -4.40 13.57
C GLU A 101 -1.86 -5.80 13.99
N SER A 102 -2.94 -6.30 13.38
CA SER A 102 -3.42 -7.68 13.58
C SER A 102 -2.37 -8.71 13.15
N ILE A 103 -1.75 -8.52 11.98
CA ILE A 103 -0.67 -9.37 11.49
C ILE A 103 0.54 -9.31 12.44
N ILE A 104 0.93 -8.12 12.93
CA ILE A 104 2.05 -7.98 13.87
C ILE A 104 1.82 -8.80 15.14
N ILE A 105 0.61 -8.75 15.71
CA ILE A 105 0.26 -9.53 16.90
C ILE A 105 0.38 -11.02 16.59
N PHE A 106 -0.22 -11.48 15.49
CA PHE A 106 -0.16 -12.88 15.07
C PHE A 106 1.27 -13.37 14.86
N LEU A 107 2.12 -12.60 14.15
CA LEU A 107 3.53 -12.95 13.95
C LEU A 107 4.26 -13.03 15.28
N ARG A 108 4.11 -12.02 16.15
CA ARG A 108 4.74 -11.97 17.48
C ARG A 108 4.41 -13.19 18.33
N GLU A 109 3.16 -13.62 18.33
CA GLU A 109 2.71 -14.79 19.07
C GLU A 109 3.30 -16.10 18.52
N ASN A 110 3.68 -16.13 17.24
CA ASN A 110 4.16 -17.34 16.56
C ASN A 110 5.69 -17.43 16.42
N ILE A 111 6.45 -16.34 16.57
CA ILE A 111 7.93 -16.34 16.48
C ILE A 111 8.55 -17.41 17.38
N ASN A 112 8.32 -17.34 18.69
CA ASN A 112 8.94 -18.26 19.64
C ASN A 112 8.37 -19.69 19.51
N PRO A 113 7.04 -19.92 19.39
CA PRO A 113 6.52 -21.27 19.17
C PRO A 113 7.08 -21.99 17.94
N ILE A 114 7.26 -21.30 16.82
CA ILE A 114 7.80 -21.90 15.60
C ILE A 114 9.26 -22.35 15.79
N ALA A 115 10.09 -21.53 16.42
CA ALA A 115 11.47 -21.92 16.76
C ALA A 115 11.48 -23.03 17.81
N ASP A 116 10.88 -22.79 18.98
CA ASP A 116 11.09 -23.62 20.16
C ASP A 116 10.35 -24.96 20.09
N LYS A 117 9.10 -24.96 19.61
CA LYS A 117 8.23 -26.15 19.59
C LYS A 117 8.31 -26.89 18.27
N LEU A 118 8.35 -26.17 17.15
CA LEU A 118 8.36 -26.77 15.82
C LEU A 118 9.77 -26.99 15.26
N LYS A 119 10.82 -26.50 15.95
CA LYS A 119 12.23 -26.65 15.53
C LYS A 119 12.47 -26.12 14.13
N ALA A 120 11.88 -24.97 13.83
CA ALA A 120 11.91 -24.32 12.53
C ALA A 120 12.51 -22.91 12.64
N GLU A 121 13.75 -22.81 13.11
CA GLU A 121 14.45 -21.56 13.38
C GLU A 121 14.53 -20.66 12.14
N GLY A 122 14.77 -21.22 10.96
CA GLY A 122 14.79 -20.44 9.71
C GLY A 122 13.44 -19.84 9.32
N ILE A 123 12.32 -20.49 9.69
CA ILE A 123 10.98 -19.93 9.48
C ILE A 123 10.68 -18.87 10.55
N SER A 124 11.08 -19.11 11.80
CA SER A 124 10.97 -18.14 12.90
C SER A 124 11.74 -16.84 12.60
N ASP A 125 12.98 -16.95 12.09
CA ASP A 125 13.79 -15.81 11.66
C ASP A 125 13.11 -15.03 10.53
N TYR A 126 12.62 -15.74 9.50
CA TYR A 126 11.87 -15.12 8.41
C TYR A 126 10.64 -14.32 8.90
N ILE A 127 9.80 -14.91 9.75
CA ILE A 127 8.60 -14.21 10.24
C ILE A 127 8.93 -13.07 11.20
N THR A 128 10.10 -13.10 11.85
CA THR A 128 10.63 -11.98 12.64
C THR A 128 10.95 -10.79 11.73
N GLY A 129 11.65 -11.02 10.61
CA GLY A 129 11.89 -9.98 9.60
C GLY A 129 10.58 -9.47 8.95
N LEU A 130 9.62 -10.38 8.71
CA LEU A 130 8.30 -9.99 8.20
C LEU A 130 7.56 -9.07 9.20
N MET A 131 7.64 -9.36 10.50
CA MET A 131 7.06 -8.51 11.53
C MET A 131 7.68 -7.10 11.52
N GLU A 132 9.00 -6.97 11.32
CA GLU A 132 9.67 -5.67 11.17
C GLU A 132 9.11 -4.87 9.99
N TYR A 133 8.89 -5.52 8.84
CA TYR A 133 8.23 -4.90 7.70
C TYR A 133 6.85 -4.34 8.06
N HIS A 134 5.99 -5.15 8.67
CA HIS A 134 4.64 -4.69 9.05
C HIS A 134 4.69 -3.57 10.09
N LEU A 135 5.62 -3.60 11.05
CA LEU A 135 5.83 -2.53 12.03
C LEU A 135 6.20 -1.20 11.35
N LYS A 136 7.11 -1.25 10.37
CA LYS A 136 7.52 -0.08 9.60
C LYS A 136 6.37 0.49 8.79
N THR A 137 5.60 -0.36 8.12
CA THR A 137 4.42 0.08 7.34
C THR A 137 3.35 0.68 8.26
N ALA A 138 3.03 0.05 9.39
CA ALA A 138 2.11 0.60 10.38
C ALA A 138 2.55 1.98 10.88
N TRP A 139 3.85 2.16 11.17
CA TRP A 139 4.40 3.47 11.52
C TRP A 139 4.19 4.52 10.42
N MET A 140 4.41 4.17 9.15
CA MET A 140 4.21 5.08 8.03
C MET A 140 2.73 5.40 7.76
N LEU A 141 1.80 4.51 8.13
CA LEU A 141 0.36 4.72 7.97
C LEU A 141 -0.23 5.69 9.02
N ARG A 142 0.26 5.66 10.27
CA ARG A 142 -0.28 6.48 11.38
C ARG A 142 -0.37 7.99 11.10
N PRO A 143 0.62 8.65 10.46
CA PRO A 143 0.52 10.07 10.11
C PRO A 143 -0.67 10.44 9.21
N HIS A 144 -1.18 9.50 8.41
CA HIS A 144 -2.34 9.73 7.54
C HIS A 144 -3.68 9.76 8.30
N LEU A 145 -3.68 9.38 9.58
CA LEU A 145 -4.85 9.32 10.44
C LEU A 145 -4.89 10.41 11.53
N SER A 146 -3.81 11.19 11.62
CA SER A 146 -3.64 12.28 12.59
C SER A 146 -4.35 13.55 12.17
#